data_AF-A0A6N7WPI0-F1
#
_entry.id   AF-A0A6N7WPI0-F1
#
_cell.length_a   1.000
_cell.length_b   1.000
_cell.length_c   1.000
_cell.angle_alpha   90.00
_cell.angle_beta   90.00
_cell.angle_gamma   90.00
#
_symmetry.space_group_name_H-M   'P 1'
#
loop_
_entity.id
_entity.type
_entity.pdbx_description
1 polymer ?
#
loop_
_entity_poly.entity_id
_entity_poly.type
_entity_poly.pdbx_seq_one_letter_code
_entity_poly.pdbx_strand_id
1 'polypeptide(L)' 'MKKTENYEMTIRLSNKKTAACELCKGAPQSDEIYIFRKNGNGHYLCRKHIEELLMIAALSED' A
#
# COMPACT_ATOMS: atom_id res chain seq x y z
N MET A 1 5.62 -12.91 -27.48
CA MET A 1 4.92 -11.90 -26.64
C MET A 1 4.67 -12.51 -25.27
N LYS A 2 5.44 -12.14 -24.24
CA LYS A 2 5.15 -12.56 -22.87
C LYS A 2 4.16 -11.55 -22.29
N LYS A 3 2.90 -11.97 -22.15
CA LYS A 3 1.92 -11.30 -21.31
C LYS A 3 2.33 -11.56 -19.85
N THR A 4 2.81 -10.56 -19.14
CA THR A 4 2.87 -10.55 -17.67
C THR A 4 1.60 -9.86 -17.19
N GLU A 5 0.51 -10.61 -17.01
CA GLU A 5 0.10 -11.26 -15.76
C GLU A 5 -0.52 -10.23 -14.80
N ASN A 6 -1.82 -10.41 -14.52
CA ASN A 6 -2.68 -9.62 -13.65
C ASN A 6 -1.94 -9.11 -12.38
N TYR A 7 -1.68 -7.80 -12.31
CA TYR A 7 -1.26 -7.16 -11.06
C TYR A 7 -2.50 -6.94 -10.19
N GLU A 8 -2.95 -7.98 -9.48
CA GLU A 8 -3.96 -7.79 -8.44
C GLU A 8 -3.36 -6.96 -7.30
N MET A 9 -3.73 -5.68 -7.27
CA MET A 9 -3.44 -4.77 -6.16
C MET A 9 -4.69 -4.62 -5.32
N THR A 10 -4.58 -4.92 -4.02
CA THR A 10 -5.68 -4.68 -3.07
C THR A 10 -5.20 -3.82 -1.92
N ILE A 11 -5.97 -2.79 -1.58
CA ILE A 11 -5.73 -1.93 -0.42
C ILE A 11 -6.89 -2.14 0.56
N ARG A 12 -6.58 -2.41 1.83
CA ARG A 12 -7.59 -2.57 2.89
C ARG A 12 -7.12 -1.89 4.16
N LEU A 13 -8.03 -1.29 4.91
CA LEU A 13 -7.74 -0.82 6.26
C LEU A 13 -7.38 -2.03 7.14
N SER A 14 -6.31 -1.91 7.91
CA SER A 14 -5.81 -2.93 8.81
C SER A 14 -6.38 -2.71 10.21
N ASN A 15 -6.94 -3.77 10.80
CA ASN A 15 -7.38 -3.74 12.20
C ASN A 15 -6.23 -3.92 13.20
N LYS A 16 -4.99 -4.12 12.73
CA LYS A 16 -3.81 -4.22 13.60
C LYS A 16 -3.34 -2.83 14.01
N LYS A 17 -3.78 -2.39 15.19
CA LYS A 17 -3.35 -1.13 15.83
C LYS A 17 -1.84 -1.05 16.11
N THR A 18 -1.14 -2.18 16.10
CA THR A 18 0.32 -2.25 16.33
C THR A 18 1.14 -2.36 15.05
N ALA A 19 0.50 -2.45 13.89
CA ALA A 19 1.23 -2.46 12.63
C ALA A 19 1.86 -1.08 12.40
N ALA A 20 3.14 -1.05 12.05
CA ALA A 20 3.84 0.18 11.72
C ALA A 20 3.95 0.32 10.20
N CYS A 21 3.96 1.55 9.71
CA CYS A 21 4.21 1.80 8.30
C CYS A 21 5.67 1.45 7.95
N GLU A 22 5.85 0.61 6.93
CA GLU A 22 7.16 0.16 6.46
C GLU A 22 8.01 1.32 5.92
N LEU A 23 7.39 2.32 5.29
CA LEU A 23 8.08 3.48 4.71
C LEU A 23 8.40 4.57 5.74
N CYS A 24 7.70 4.58 6.89
CA CYS A 24 7.95 5.54 7.98
C CYS A 24 9.11 5.14 8.91
N LYS A 25 9.89 4.10 8.58
CA LYS A 25 10.94 3.54 9.47
C LYS A 25 10.43 3.22 10.88
N GLY A 26 9.16 2.80 11.01
CA GLY A 26 8.57 2.45 12.31
C GLY A 26 8.01 3.63 13.11
N ALA A 27 8.08 4.87 12.63
CA ALA A 27 7.41 5.99 13.30
C ALA A 27 5.88 5.92 13.07
N PRO A 28 5.06 5.91 14.14
CA PRO A 28 3.62 5.95 13.99
C PRO A 28 3.22 7.35 13.49
N GLN A 29 3.02 7.48 12.19
CA GLN A 29 2.60 8.73 11.55
C GLN A 29 1.08 8.84 11.37
N SER A 30 0.32 7.80 11.74
CA SER A 30 -1.13 7.77 11.55
C SER A 30 -1.79 6.68 12.41
N ASP A 31 -2.96 6.97 12.95
CA ASP A 31 -3.86 6.00 13.60
C ASP A 31 -4.40 4.96 12.60
N GLU A 32 -4.38 5.28 11.31
CA GLU A 32 -4.88 4.44 10.23
C GLU A 32 -3.73 3.76 9.47
N ILE A 33 -3.68 2.43 9.56
CA ILE A 33 -2.74 1.59 8.83
C ILE A 33 -3.51 0.75 7.82
N TYR A 34 -2.98 0.64 6.62
CA TYR A 34 -3.55 -0.11 5.51
C TYR A 34 -2.61 -1.27 5.15
N ILE A 35 -3.19 -2.37 4.69
CA ILE A 35 -2.45 -3.44 4.03
C ILE A 35 -2.60 -3.29 2.52
N PHE A 36 -1.48 -3.03 1.85
CA PHE A 36 -1.34 -3.06 0.41
C PHE A 36 -0.83 -4.45 0.01
N ARG A 37 -1.53 -5.16 -0.87
CA ARG A 37 -1.06 -6.45 -1.40
C ARG A 37 -0.75 -6.35 -2.88
N LYS A 38 0.41 -6.85 -3.30
CA LYS A 38 0.82 -7.01 -4.69
C LYS A 38 1.41 -8.41 -4.89
N ASN A 39 0.84 -9.19 -5.82
CA ASN A 39 1.29 -10.55 -6.15
C ASN A 39 1.44 -11.45 -4.90
N GLY A 40 0.49 -11.33 -3.95
CA GLY A 40 0.51 -12.09 -2.69
C GLY A 40 1.41 -11.51 -1.58
N ASN A 41 2.32 -10.58 -1.88
CA ASN A 41 3.11 -9.88 -0.87
C ASN A 41 2.32 -8.72 -0.28
N GLY A 42 2.17 -8.72 1.05
CA GLY A 42 1.46 -7.69 1.80
C GLY A 42 2.41 -6.73 2.50
N HIS A 43 2.16 -5.43 2.35
CA HIS A 43 2.90 -4.34 2.96
C HIS A 43 1.98 -3.48 3.82
N TYR A 44 2.45 -3.07 5.00
CA TYR A 44 1.72 -2.15 5.87
C TYR A 44 2.14 -0.71 5.61
N LEU A 45 1.19 0.12 5.19
CA LEU A 45 1.40 1.52 4.85
C LEU A 45 0.45 2.40 5.66
N CYS A 46 0.93 3.56 6.13
CA CYS A 46 0.05 4.56 6.72
C CYS A 46 -0.76 5.26 5.62
N ARG A 47 -1.80 5.98 6.04
CA ARG A 47 -2.66 6.77 5.15
C ARG A 47 -1.87 7.60 4.13
N LYS A 48 -0.90 8.40 4.59
CA LYS A 48 -0.09 9.26 3.72
C LYS A 48 0.56 8.50 2.57
N HIS A 49 1.22 7.38 2.86
CA HIS A 49 1.93 6.60 1.84
C HIS A 49 0.97 5.85 0.90
N ILE A 50 -0.23 5.50 1.36
CA ILE A 50 -1.28 4.99 0.45
C ILE A 50 -1.76 6.08 -0.50
N GLU A 51 -2.00 7.29 0.00
CA GLU A 51 -2.42 8.43 -0.83
C GLU A 51 -1.36 8.76 -1.89
N GLU A 52 -0.08 8.78 -1.51
CA GLU A 52 1.04 8.95 -2.46
C GLU A 52 1.07 7.84 -3.53
N LEU A 53 0.85 6.59 -3.13
CA LEU A 53 0.86 5.45 -4.06
C LEU A 53 -0.33 5.50 -5.04
N LEU A 54 -1.51 5.91 -4.57
CA LEU A 54 -2.69 6.13 -5.41
C LEU A 54 -2.51 7.30 -6.38
N MET A 55 -1.88 8.40 -5.94
CA MET A 55 -1.56 9.53 -6.81
C MET A 55 -0.60 9.12 -7.94
N ILE A 56 0.45 8.35 -7.63
CA ILE A 56 1.38 7.85 -8.65
C ILE A 56 0.67 6.90 -9.62
N ALA A 57 -0.19 6.01 -9.11
CA ALA A 57 -0.97 5.11 -9.95
C ALA A 57 -1.88 5.87 -10.92
N ALA A 58 -2.60 6.88 -10.42
CA ALA A 58 -3.46 7.72 -11.25
C ALA A 58 -2.69 8.49 -12.34
N LEU A 59 -1.44 8.91 -12.06
CA LEU A 59 -0.58 9.56 -13.05
C LEU A 59 0.02 8.59 -14.08
N SER A 60 -0.06 7.28 -13.85
CA SER A 60 0.52 6.26 -14.73
C SER A 60 -0.48 5.66 -15.72
N GLU A 61 -1.75 6.08 -15.68
CA GLU A 61 -2.81 5.66 -16.60
C GLU A 61 -2.97 6.59 -17.82
N ASP A 62 -2.05 7.55 -18.02
CA ASP A 62 -1.95 8.43 -19.21
C ASP A 62 -0.91 7.92 -20.24
#